data_AF-J3AD31-F1
#
_entry.id   AF-J3AD31-F1
#
_cell.length_a   1.000
_cell.length_b   1.000
_cell.length_c   1.000
_cell.angle_alpha   90.00
_cell.angle_beta   90.00
_cell.angle_gamma   90.00
#
_symmetry.space_group_name_H-M   'P 1'
#
loop_
_entity.id
_entity.type
_entity.pdbx_description
1 polymer ?
#
loop_
_entity_poly.entity_id
_entity_poly.type
_entity_poly.pdbx_seq_one_letter_code
_entity_poly.pdbx_strand_id
1 'polypeptide(L)'
;MSTQSATGGATLSGIALDEHDRRTASAARQVKAGQLPEHRAKRELLPWQAIAVICAAPGVLTEDVTDYQRTIVHYPGNGAPAVYGHLLSEQDARWELACDLCPPSVWRAALGKARDVALGKATTPERVTRARNLCILARALDVPLTAASCARPVQSERKAA
;
A
#
# COMPACT_ATOMS: atom_id res chain seq x y z
N MET A 1 -0.75 29.68 -25.44
CA MET A 1 -1.40 29.77 -24.12
C MET A 1 -0.68 28.83 -23.19
N SER A 2 0.12 29.42 -22.30
CA SER A 2 1.01 28.70 -21.37
C SER A 2 0.29 28.38 -20.07
N THR A 3 0.93 27.48 -19.31
CA THR A 3 0.71 27.08 -17.91
C THR A 3 -0.32 25.94 -17.75
N GLN A 4 -0.07 24.85 -17.03
CA GLN A 4 0.79 24.65 -15.85
C GLN A 4 1.44 23.25 -15.81
N SER A 5 2.63 23.23 -15.25
CA SER A 5 3.50 22.09 -15.00
C SER A 5 2.83 21.00 -14.14
N ALA A 6 2.77 19.78 -14.65
CA ALA A 6 2.49 18.60 -13.85
C ALA A 6 3.60 18.44 -12.81
N THR A 7 3.31 18.79 -11.56
CA THR A 7 4.09 18.30 -10.43
C THR A 7 3.85 16.79 -10.42
N GLY A 8 4.83 16.00 -10.84
CA GLY A 8 4.75 14.53 -10.87
C GLY A 8 4.58 13.97 -9.46
N GLY A 9 3.36 14.00 -8.94
CA GLY A 9 3.00 13.40 -7.67
C GLY A 9 3.05 11.89 -7.80
N ALA A 10 3.71 11.22 -6.85
CA ALA A 10 3.72 9.76 -6.79
C ALA A 10 2.27 9.25 -6.71
N THR A 11 1.93 8.29 -7.58
CA THR A 11 0.61 7.65 -7.60
C THR A 11 0.43 6.77 -6.36
N LEU A 12 -0.82 6.55 -5.93
CA LEU A 12 -1.11 5.72 -4.76
C LEU A 12 -0.54 4.30 -4.90
N SER A 13 -0.69 3.71 -6.10
CA SER A 13 -0.13 2.42 -6.47
C SER A 13 1.40 2.40 -6.40
N GLY A 14 2.07 3.45 -6.88
CA GLY A 14 3.52 3.58 -6.82
C GLY A 14 4.05 3.74 -5.40
N ILE A 15 3.32 4.48 -4.55
CA ILE A 15 3.66 4.63 -3.13
C ILE A 15 3.52 3.28 -2.40
N ALA A 16 2.42 2.56 -2.65
CA ALA A 16 2.18 1.26 -2.03
C ALA A 16 3.23 0.23 -2.45
N LEU A 17 3.62 0.23 -3.73
CA LEU A 17 4.69 -0.64 -4.25
C LEU A 17 6.05 -0.33 -3.59
N ASP A 18 6.47 0.94 -3.54
CA ASP A 18 7.74 1.31 -2.91
C ASP A 18 7.80 0.89 -1.43
N GLU A 19 6.71 1.08 -0.67
CA GLU A 19 6.68 0.63 0.72
C GLU A 19 6.67 -0.91 0.83
N HIS A 20 5.94 -1.63 -0.03
CA HIS A 20 5.97 -3.09 -0.10
C HIS A 20 7.40 -3.61 -0.37
N ASP A 21 8.07 -3.08 -1.38
CA ASP A 21 9.41 -3.54 -1.79
C ASP A 21 10.45 -3.26 -0.71
N ARG A 22 10.37 -2.10 -0.05
CA ARG A 22 11.24 -1.78 1.10
C ARG A 22 11.05 -2.79 2.23
N ARG A 23 9.81 -3.19 2.52
CA ARG A 23 9.50 -4.14 3.59
C ARG A 23 9.99 -5.53 3.21
N THR A 24 9.75 -5.96 1.98
CA THR A 24 10.23 -7.23 1.43
C THR A 24 11.76 -7.32 1.48
N ALA A 25 12.46 -6.28 1.01
CA ALA A 25 13.92 -6.21 1.08
C ALA A 25 14.44 -6.21 2.54
N SER A 26 13.76 -5.51 3.45
CA SER A 26 14.13 -5.52 4.87
C SER A 26 13.96 -6.90 5.50
N ALA A 27 12.82 -7.55 5.26
CA ALA A 27 12.52 -8.88 5.77
C ALA A 27 13.52 -9.92 5.23
N ALA A 28 13.81 -9.88 3.92
CA ALA A 28 14.80 -10.75 3.30
C ALA A 28 16.20 -10.59 3.91
N ARG A 29 16.63 -9.34 4.21
CA ARG A 29 17.90 -9.09 4.90
C ARG A 29 17.91 -9.66 6.31
N GLN A 30 16.82 -9.55 7.07
CA GLN A 30 16.73 -10.10 8.43
C GLN A 30 16.73 -11.64 8.44
N VAL A 31 16.06 -12.26 7.46
CA VAL A 31 16.09 -13.72 7.28
C VAL A 31 17.50 -14.19 6.94
N LYS A 32 18.16 -13.54 5.97
CA LYS A 32 19.54 -13.86 5.59
C LYS A 32 20.52 -13.67 6.75
N ALA A 33 20.28 -12.70 7.61
CA ALA A 33 21.09 -12.45 8.81
C ALA A 33 20.77 -13.40 9.98
N GLY A 34 19.82 -14.33 9.83
CA GLY A 34 19.38 -15.23 10.91
C GLY A 34 18.62 -14.55 12.05
N GLN A 35 18.24 -13.28 11.89
CA GLN A 35 17.55 -12.48 12.90
C GLN A 35 16.05 -12.74 12.93
N LEU A 36 15.49 -13.23 11.82
CA LEU A 36 14.06 -13.49 11.67
C LEU A 36 13.86 -14.81 10.92
N PRO A 37 13.08 -15.77 11.46
CA PRO A 37 12.70 -16.97 10.72
C PRO A 37 11.85 -16.62 9.49
N GLU A 38 12.02 -17.37 8.39
CA GLU A 38 11.34 -17.10 7.12
C GLU A 38 9.80 -17.07 7.24
N HIS A 39 9.22 -18.00 8.01
CA HIS A 39 7.77 -18.04 8.22
C HIS A 39 7.25 -16.79 8.95
N ARG A 40 8.04 -16.22 9.88
CA ARG A 40 7.69 -14.96 10.55
C ARG A 40 7.83 -13.78 9.61
N ALA A 41 8.90 -13.75 8.82
CA ALA A 41 9.11 -12.72 7.81
C ALA A 41 7.94 -12.65 6.81
N LYS A 42 7.47 -13.79 6.30
CA LYS A 42 6.28 -13.88 5.44
C LYS A 42 5.05 -13.30 6.13
N ARG A 43 4.80 -13.68 7.38
CA ARG A 43 3.65 -13.16 8.16
C ARG A 43 3.73 -11.65 8.40
N GLU A 44 4.92 -11.10 8.63
CA GLU A 44 5.11 -9.65 8.79
C GLU A 44 4.90 -8.85 7.50
N LEU A 45 5.00 -9.50 6.34
CA LEU A 45 4.76 -8.89 5.03
C LEU A 45 3.27 -8.86 4.64
N LEU A 46 2.43 -9.76 5.18
CA LEU A 46 1.00 -9.84 4.83
C LEU A 46 0.25 -8.50 4.89
N PRO A 47 0.44 -7.64 5.93
CA PRO A 47 -0.18 -6.31 5.95
C PRO A 47 0.22 -5.43 4.76
N TRP A 48 1.47 -5.51 4.34
CA TRP A 48 2.01 -4.68 3.26
C TRP A 48 1.61 -5.21 1.89
N GLN A 49 1.50 -6.53 1.74
CA GLN A 49 0.92 -7.16 0.55
C GLN A 49 -0.56 -6.79 0.41
N ALA A 50 -1.36 -6.87 1.48
CA ALA A 50 -2.75 -6.44 1.45
C ALA A 50 -2.91 -4.97 1.05
N ILE A 51 -2.11 -4.06 1.61
CA ILE A 51 -2.10 -2.64 1.23
C ILE A 51 -1.71 -2.45 -0.24
N ALA A 52 -0.69 -3.17 -0.72
CA ALA A 52 -0.25 -3.11 -2.11
C ALA A 52 -1.34 -3.58 -3.07
N VAL A 53 -2.04 -4.67 -2.74
CA VAL A 53 -3.19 -5.19 -3.51
C VAL A 53 -4.32 -4.16 -3.55
N ILE A 54 -4.76 -3.62 -2.41
CA ILE A 54 -5.86 -2.63 -2.34
C ILE A 54 -5.54 -1.38 -3.19
N CYS A 55 -4.28 -0.94 -3.16
CA CYS A 55 -3.82 0.24 -3.90
C CYS A 55 -3.47 -0.05 -5.37
N ALA A 56 -3.73 -1.26 -5.87
CA ALA A 56 -3.40 -1.69 -7.24
C ALA A 56 -1.90 -1.51 -7.59
N ALA A 57 -1.01 -1.86 -6.65
CA ALA A 57 0.43 -1.87 -6.89
C ALA A 57 0.76 -2.85 -8.04
N PRO A 58 1.49 -2.42 -9.08
CA PRO A 58 1.70 -3.25 -10.26
C PRO A 58 2.56 -4.46 -9.92
N GLY A 59 2.16 -5.64 -10.41
CA GLY A 59 2.88 -6.91 -10.26
C GLY A 59 2.67 -7.62 -8.91
N VAL A 60 1.91 -7.02 -7.97
CA VAL A 60 1.60 -7.66 -6.69
C VAL A 60 0.31 -8.46 -6.82
N LEU A 61 0.42 -9.79 -6.87
CA LEU A 61 -0.70 -10.74 -6.84
C LEU A 61 -1.75 -10.50 -7.95
N THR A 62 -1.30 -10.09 -9.14
CA THR A 62 -2.19 -9.81 -10.29
C THR A 62 -3.00 -11.04 -10.71
N GLU A 63 -2.38 -12.23 -10.67
CA GLU A 63 -3.04 -13.50 -10.99
C GLU A 63 -4.13 -13.81 -9.95
N ASP A 64 -3.81 -13.71 -8.67
CA ASP A 64 -4.76 -13.93 -7.58
C ASP A 64 -5.94 -12.95 -7.65
N VAL A 65 -5.71 -11.67 -7.96
CA VAL A 65 -6.80 -10.70 -8.17
C VAL A 65 -7.73 -11.15 -9.30
N THR A 66 -7.16 -11.65 -10.40
CA THR A 66 -7.93 -12.14 -11.55
C THR A 66 -8.77 -13.36 -11.17
N ASP A 67 -8.23 -14.26 -10.35
CA ASP A 67 -8.97 -15.41 -9.83
C ASP A 67 -10.13 -14.97 -8.93
N TYR A 68 -9.93 -13.96 -8.07
CA TYR A 68 -10.98 -13.39 -7.22
C TYR A 68 -12.08 -12.69 -8.00
N GLN A 69 -11.76 -12.12 -9.18
CA GLN A 69 -12.78 -11.53 -10.06
C GLN A 69 -13.83 -12.55 -10.53
N ARG A 70 -13.53 -13.86 -10.44
CA ARG A 70 -14.40 -15.00 -10.81
C ARG A 70 -14.99 -14.85 -12.21
N THR A 71 -14.33 -15.43 -13.19
CA THR A 71 -14.77 -15.39 -14.59
C THR A 71 -16.18 -15.96 -14.74
N ILE A 72 -17.05 -15.20 -15.37
CA ILE A 72 -18.40 -15.61 -15.74
C ILE A 72 -18.53 -15.64 -17.26
N VAL A 73 -19.30 -16.62 -17.74
CA VAL A 73 -19.68 -16.73 -19.16
C VAL A 73 -21.19 -16.55 -19.23
N HIS A 74 -21.62 -15.50 -19.91
CA HIS A 74 -23.02 -15.22 -20.18
C HIS A 74 -23.35 -15.61 -21.62
N TYR A 75 -24.44 -16.37 -21.80
CA TYR A 75 -24.97 -16.71 -23.11
C TYR A 75 -26.25 -15.89 -23.36
N PRO A 76 -26.15 -14.71 -23.98
CA PRO A 76 -27.32 -13.98 -24.42
C PRO A 76 -27.97 -14.82 -25.52
N GLY A 77 -29.25 -15.17 -25.41
CA GLY A 77 -29.92 -16.04 -26.38
C GLY A 77 -29.90 -15.50 -27.83
N ASN A 78 -30.65 -16.15 -28.73
CA ASN A 78 -30.81 -15.75 -30.14
C ASN A 78 -29.54 -15.84 -31.02
N GLY A 79 -28.63 -16.79 -30.72
CA GLY A 79 -27.43 -17.02 -31.53
C GLY A 79 -26.34 -15.97 -31.37
N ALA A 80 -26.45 -15.08 -30.37
CA ALA A 80 -25.41 -14.14 -30.02
C ALA A 80 -24.19 -14.87 -29.39
N PRO A 81 -22.96 -14.35 -29.58
CA PRO A 81 -21.76 -14.97 -29.04
C PRO A 81 -21.75 -14.91 -27.50
N ALA A 82 -21.04 -15.86 -26.89
CA ALA A 82 -20.81 -15.86 -25.44
C ALA A 82 -20.06 -14.58 -25.02
N VAL A 83 -20.56 -13.95 -23.96
CA VAL A 83 -19.96 -12.75 -23.35
C VAL A 83 -19.18 -13.19 -22.13
N TYR A 84 -17.89 -12.87 -22.11
CA TYR A 84 -17.01 -13.14 -20.98
C TYR A 84 -16.94 -11.89 -20.11
N GLY A 85 -17.04 -12.08 -18.80
CA GLY A 85 -16.93 -11.00 -17.83
C GLY A 85 -16.44 -11.52 -16.49
N HIS A 86 -16.53 -10.65 -15.49
CA HIS A 86 -16.16 -10.94 -14.11
C HIS A 86 -17.36 -10.72 -13.20
N LEU A 87 -17.51 -11.57 -12.19
CA LEU A 87 -18.55 -11.43 -11.19
C LEU A 87 -18.30 -10.22 -10.28
N LEU A 88 -17.04 -10.00 -9.92
CA LEU A 88 -16.61 -8.88 -9.08
C LEU A 88 -15.91 -7.81 -9.92
N SER A 89 -16.10 -6.55 -9.52
CA SER A 89 -15.23 -5.48 -10.02
C SER A 89 -13.79 -5.77 -9.58
N GLU A 90 -12.81 -5.24 -10.32
CA GLU A 90 -11.39 -5.39 -9.97
C GLU A 90 -11.08 -4.82 -8.56
N GLN A 91 -11.77 -3.75 -8.17
CA GLN A 91 -11.62 -3.13 -6.86
C GLN A 91 -12.19 -4.02 -5.75
N ASP A 92 -13.36 -4.63 -5.96
CA ASP A 92 -13.96 -5.55 -4.99
C ASP A 92 -13.13 -6.82 -4.84
N ALA A 93 -12.65 -7.38 -5.96
CA ALA A 93 -11.77 -8.55 -5.95
C ALA A 93 -10.47 -8.29 -5.16
N ARG A 94 -9.86 -7.11 -5.33
CA ARG A 94 -8.71 -6.68 -4.52
C ARG A 94 -9.03 -6.57 -3.05
N TRP A 95 -10.19 -6.01 -2.71
CA TRP A 95 -10.60 -5.84 -1.33
C TRP A 95 -10.81 -7.19 -0.65
N GLU A 96 -11.52 -8.12 -1.30
CA GLU A 96 -11.74 -9.48 -0.82
C GLU A 96 -10.41 -10.23 -0.64
N LEU A 97 -9.54 -10.24 -1.67
CA LEU A 97 -8.22 -10.86 -1.59
C LEU A 97 -7.39 -10.26 -0.44
N ALA A 98 -7.40 -8.93 -0.29
CA ALA A 98 -6.66 -8.26 0.78
C ALA A 98 -7.19 -8.64 2.16
N CYS A 99 -8.50 -8.82 2.33
CA CYS A 99 -9.10 -9.29 3.59
C CYS A 99 -8.68 -10.72 3.94
N ASP A 100 -8.58 -11.60 2.93
CA ASP A 100 -8.14 -12.98 3.09
C ASP A 100 -6.64 -13.09 3.39
N LEU A 101 -5.81 -12.21 2.80
CA LEU A 101 -4.39 -12.10 3.13
C LEU A 101 -4.18 -11.58 4.56
N CYS A 102 -4.91 -10.53 4.94
CA CYS A 102 -4.73 -9.85 6.21
C CYS A 102 -6.02 -9.09 6.60
N PRO A 103 -6.58 -9.33 7.80
CA PRO A 103 -7.78 -8.61 8.22
C PRO A 103 -7.57 -7.08 8.26
N PRO A 104 -8.59 -6.27 7.93
CA PRO A 104 -8.51 -4.81 7.97
C PRO A 104 -7.99 -4.22 9.27
N SER A 105 -8.35 -4.79 10.42
CA SER A 105 -7.83 -4.34 11.71
C SER A 105 -6.30 -4.43 11.80
N VAL A 106 -5.71 -5.46 11.20
CA VAL A 106 -4.28 -5.75 11.27
C VAL A 106 -3.48 -4.85 10.33
N TRP A 107 -3.87 -4.75 9.05
CA TRP A 107 -3.13 -3.91 8.12
C TRP A 107 -3.32 -2.41 8.38
N ARG A 108 -4.49 -1.97 8.86
CA ARG A 108 -4.69 -0.57 9.31
C ARG A 108 -3.79 -0.23 10.48
N ALA A 109 -3.67 -1.13 11.47
CA ALA A 109 -2.78 -0.94 12.61
C ALA A 109 -1.31 -0.91 12.19
N ALA A 110 -0.90 -1.78 11.26
CA ALA A 110 0.46 -1.79 10.72
C ALA A 110 0.81 -0.50 9.99
N LEU A 111 -0.10 0.02 9.15
CA LEU A 111 0.07 1.28 8.44
C LEU A 111 0.13 2.47 9.40
N GLY A 112 -0.79 2.55 10.37
CA GLY A 112 -0.80 3.60 11.39
C GLY A 112 0.50 3.65 12.18
N LYS A 113 0.96 2.48 12.68
CA LYS A 113 2.23 2.37 13.41
C LYS A 113 3.42 2.80 12.55
N ALA A 114 3.47 2.36 11.29
CA ALA A 114 4.56 2.72 10.38
C ALA A 114 4.60 4.22 10.08
N ARG A 115 3.45 4.84 9.84
CA ARG A 115 3.31 6.28 9.63
C ARG A 115 3.82 7.05 10.85
N ASP A 116 3.36 6.69 12.04
CA ASP A 116 3.72 7.41 13.27
C ASP A 116 5.23 7.29 13.57
N VAL A 117 5.81 6.10 13.35
CA VAL A 117 7.26 5.89 13.44
C VAL A 117 8.02 6.69 12.39
N ALA A 118 7.51 6.79 11.16
CA ALA A 118 8.15 7.55 10.09
C ALA A 118 8.13 9.05 10.38
N LEU A 119 7.01 9.57 10.89
CA LEU A 119 6.89 10.97 11.33
C LEU A 119 7.88 11.30 12.44
N GLY A 120 7.99 10.44 13.47
CA GLY A 120 8.95 10.64 14.57
C GLY A 120 10.42 10.57 14.15
N LYS A 121 10.73 10.05 12.96
CA LYS A 121 12.10 9.90 12.42
C LYS A 121 12.37 10.79 11.21
N ALA A 122 11.45 11.68 10.86
CA ALA A 122 11.49 12.51 9.64
C ALA A 122 12.52 13.66 9.75
N THR A 123 13.80 13.31 9.85
CA THR A 123 14.91 14.26 10.03
C THR A 123 15.72 14.53 8.77
N THR A 124 15.56 13.71 7.72
CA THR A 124 16.22 13.90 6.42
C THR A 124 15.16 14.04 5.32
N PRO A 125 15.47 14.69 4.18
CA PRO A 125 14.51 14.86 3.08
C PRO A 125 13.86 13.55 2.63
N GLU A 126 14.63 12.46 2.55
CA GLU A 126 14.15 11.14 2.14
C GLU A 126 13.16 10.56 3.16
N ARG A 127 13.45 10.75 4.46
CA ARG A 127 12.57 10.30 5.55
C ARG A 127 11.29 11.12 5.63
N VAL A 128 11.37 12.43 5.35
CA VAL A 128 10.20 13.32 5.24
C VAL A 128 9.31 12.88 4.08
N THR A 129 9.89 12.63 2.91
CA THR A 129 9.14 12.13 1.74
C THR A 129 8.45 10.80 2.04
N ARG A 130 9.15 9.87 2.70
CA ARG A 130 8.53 8.61 3.12
C ARG A 130 7.39 8.81 4.12
N ALA A 131 7.58 9.65 5.14
CA ALA A 131 6.52 9.94 6.11
C ALA A 131 5.28 10.54 5.43
N ARG A 132 5.49 11.48 4.49
CA ARG A 132 4.42 12.04 3.66
C ARG A 132 3.70 10.96 2.84
N ASN A 133 4.44 10.07 2.19
CA ASN A 133 3.89 8.97 1.41
C ASN A 133 3.02 8.03 2.26
N LEU A 134 3.47 7.69 3.48
CA LEU A 134 2.68 6.90 4.43
C LEU A 134 1.42 7.63 4.90
N CYS A 135 1.47 8.96 5.06
CA CYS A 135 0.27 9.75 5.35
C CYS A 135 -0.72 9.75 4.17
N ILE A 136 -0.24 9.78 2.93
CA ILE A 136 -1.08 9.68 1.72
C ILE A 136 -1.79 8.32 1.70
N LEU A 137 -1.07 7.22 1.92
CA LEU A 137 -1.67 5.88 2.03
C LEU A 137 -2.69 5.81 3.17
N ALA A 138 -2.34 6.31 4.36
CA ALA A 138 -3.22 6.29 5.51
C ALA A 138 -4.53 7.05 5.23
N ARG A 139 -4.45 8.19 4.56
CA ARG A 139 -5.64 8.96 4.17
C ARG A 139 -6.48 8.24 3.12
N ALA A 140 -5.85 7.64 2.11
CA ALA A 140 -6.56 6.94 1.04
C ALA A 140 -7.28 5.67 1.53
N LEU A 141 -6.78 5.05 2.61
CA LEU A 141 -7.31 3.81 3.18
C LEU A 141 -8.11 4.02 4.48
N ASP A 142 -8.50 5.26 4.75
CA ASP A 142 -9.26 5.67 5.94
C ASP A 142 -8.65 5.20 7.27
N VAL A 143 -7.32 5.21 7.36
CA VAL A 143 -6.60 4.94 8.61
C VAL A 143 -6.53 6.22 9.43
N PRO A 144 -7.05 6.24 10.67
CA PRO A 144 -7.11 7.44 11.49
C PRO A 144 -5.76 8.13 11.63
N LEU A 145 -5.72 9.41 11.29
CA LEU A 145 -4.57 10.29 11.46
C LEU A 145 -4.44 10.64 12.95
N THR A 146 -3.28 10.39 13.55
CA THR A 146 -2.98 10.78 14.94
C THR A 146 -2.60 12.25 15.02
N ALA A 147 -2.67 12.88 16.20
CA ALA A 147 -2.29 14.29 16.37
C ALA A 147 -0.86 14.60 15.85
N ALA A 148 0.06 13.63 15.94
CA ALA A 148 1.43 13.74 15.40
C ALA A 148 1.46 13.93 13.86
N SER A 149 0.46 13.43 13.14
CA SER A 149 0.33 13.62 11.69
C SER A 149 -0.27 14.97 11.28
N CYS A 150 -0.81 15.73 12.23
CA CYS A 150 -1.32 17.10 12.05
C CYS A 150 -0.35 18.18 12.56
N ALA A 151 0.71 17.79 13.27
CA ALA A 151 1.69 18.73 13.80
C ALA A 151 2.59 19.27 12.66
N ARG A 152 2.67 20.60 12.55
CA ARG A 152 3.63 21.27 11.65
C ARG A 152 5.05 20.86 12.06
N PRO A 153 5.96 20.53 11.13
CA PRO A 153 7.35 20.26 11.49
C PRO A 153 7.94 21.51 12.14
N VAL A 154 8.29 21.38 13.43
CA VAL A 154 8.94 22.44 14.19
C VAL A 154 10.36 22.53 13.65
N GLN A 155 10.65 23.56 12.84
CA GLN A 155 12.02 23.88 12.48
C GLN A 155 12.72 24.29 13.76
N SER A 156 13.55 23.40 14.32
CA SER A 156 14.46 23.78 15.40
C SER A 156 15.48 24.75 14.80
N GLU A 157 15.29 26.05 15.04
CA GLU A 157 16.30 27.06 14.77
C GLU A 157 17.60 26.64 15.46
N ARG A 158 18.62 26.32 14.66
CA ARG A 158 19.99 26.19 15.16
C ARG A 158 20.41 27.58 15.66
N LYS A 159 20.36 27.80 16.97
CA LYS A 159 21.13 28.85 17.62
C LYS A 159 22.61 28.55 17.39
N ALA A 160 23.23 29.25 16.46
CA ALA A 160 24.68 29.36 16.42
C ALA A 160 25.12 30.11 17.68
N ALA A 161 25.94 29.45 18.49
CA ALA A 161 26.70 30.04 19.58
C ALA A 161 28.18 29.79 19.28
#